data_AF-A0A0G1KZQ2-F1
#
_entry.id   AF-A0A0G1KZQ2-F1
#
_cell.length_a   1.000
_cell.length_b   1.000
_cell.length_c   1.000
_cell.angle_alpha   90.00
_cell.angle_beta   90.00
_cell.angle_gamma   90.00
#
_symmetry.space_group_name_H-M   'P 1'
#
loop_
_entity.id
_entity.type
_entity.pdbx_description
1 polymer ?
#
loop_
_entity_poly.entity_id
_entity_poly.type
_entity_poly.pdbx_seq_one_letter_code
_entity_poly.pdbx_strand_id
1 'polypeptide(L)'
;MHILAIETSCDETSAAVISGEGNQIKILSNIVGSQIKIHAPYGGVVPELAARRHAELLLPVISEALKKAGVKIDVVAATYGPGLVIALFVG
;
A
#
# COMPACT_ATOMS: atom_id res chain seq x y z
N MET A 1 0.64 -19.86 1.67
CA MET A 1 -0.13 -18.86 0.90
C MET A 1 0.65 -17.56 0.86
N HIS A 2 0.80 -16.96 -0.31
CA HIS A 2 1.42 -15.64 -0.48
C HIS A 2 0.35 -14.59 -0.75
N ILE A 3 0.30 -13.57 0.11
CA ILE A 3 -0.68 -12.49 0.08
C ILE A 3 0.03 -11.22 -0.34
N LEU A 4 -0.48 -10.55 -1.38
CA LEU A 4 -0.16 -9.15 -1.66
C LEU A 4 -1.16 -8.27 -0.91
N ALA A 5 -0.69 -7.47 0.05
CA ALA A 5 -1.49 -6.53 0.81
C ALA A 5 -1.22 -5.10 0.32
N ILE A 6 -2.29 -4.34 0.05
CA ILE A 6 -2.27 -2.95 -0.43
C ILE A 6 -2.94 -2.06 0.62
N GLU A 7 -2.31 -0.93 0.93
CA GLU A 7 -2.81 0.03 1.91
C GLU A 7 -2.68 1.46 1.35
N THR A 8 -3.83 2.15 1.29
CA THR A 8 -4.03 3.51 0.73
C THR A 8 -5.09 4.31 1.50
N SER A 9 -5.26 4.08 2.81
CA SER A 9 -6.35 4.69 3.59
C SER A 9 -6.15 6.18 3.90
N CYS A 10 -4.90 6.68 3.93
CA CYS A 10 -4.58 8.05 4.33
C CYS A 10 -3.55 8.71 3.39
N ASP A 11 -2.28 8.79 3.80
CA ASP A 11 -1.21 9.51 3.09
C ASP A 11 0.03 8.63 2.84
N GLU A 12 -0.13 7.31 2.89
CA GLU A 12 0.92 6.32 2.66
C GLU A 12 0.44 5.31 1.62
N THR A 13 1.19 5.18 0.53
CA THR A 13 0.91 4.13 -0.48
C THR A 13 1.82 2.97 -0.16
N SER A 14 1.28 1.82 0.21
CA SER A 14 2.13 0.69 0.57
C SER A 14 1.66 -0.62 -0.04
N ALA A 15 2.64 -1.48 -0.30
CA ALA A 15 2.45 -2.83 -0.78
C ALA A 15 3.39 -3.77 -0.02
N ALA A 16 2.83 -4.84 0.53
CA ALA A 16 3.58 -5.88 1.23
C ALA A 16 3.26 -7.26 0.67
N VAL A 17 4.25 -8.14 0.64
CA VAL A 17 4.04 -9.57 0.35
C VAL A 17 4.30 -10.35 1.62
N ILE A 18 3.33 -11.16 2.02
CA ILE A 18 3.34 -11.92 3.26
C ILE A 18 3.17 -13.40 2.92
N SER A 19 3.98 -14.27 3.52
CA SER A 19 3.79 -15.72 3.49
C SER A 19 3.08 -16.18 4.76
N GLY A 20 1.99 -16.92 4.60
CA GLY A 20 1.30 -17.63 5.68
C GLY A 20 1.39 -19.14 5.48
N GLU A 21 1.89 -19.86 6.48
CA GLU A 21 1.93 -21.32 6.55
C GLU A 21 1.50 -21.80 7.94
N GLY A 22 0.31 -22.39 8.06
CA GLY A 22 -0.29 -22.70 9.36
C GLY A 22 -0.45 -21.45 10.23
N ASN A 23 0.14 -21.46 11.43
CA ASN A 23 0.16 -20.32 12.36
C ASN A 23 1.39 -19.41 12.19
N GLN A 24 2.22 -19.64 11.16
CA GLN A 24 3.41 -18.84 10.90
C GLN A 24 3.12 -17.77 9.85
N ILE A 25 3.51 -16.53 10.14
CA ILE A 25 3.41 -15.38 9.24
C ILE A 25 4.81 -14.81 9.05
N LYS A 26 5.22 -14.61 7.80
CA LYS A 26 6.49 -13.99 7.45
C LYS A 26 6.28 -12.87 6.43
N ILE A 27 6.81 -11.69 6.72
CA ILE A 27 6.87 -10.58 5.77
C ILE A 27 8.03 -10.85 4.80
N LEU A 28 7.74 -10.99 3.51
CA LEU A 28 8.73 -11.19 2.46
C LEU A 28 9.21 -9.86 1.86
N SER A 29 8.32 -8.88 1.78
CA SER A 29 8.64 -7.52 1.36
C SER A 29 7.64 -6.53 1.97
N ASN A 30 8.07 -5.29 2.20
CA ASN A 30 7.21 -4.18 2.59
C ASN A 30 7.76 -2.88 1.99
N ILE A 31 7.00 -2.26 1.09
CA ILE A 31 7.37 -1.01 0.40
C ILE A 31 6.37 0.07 0.79
N VAL A 32 6.88 1.24 1.18
CA VAL A 32 6.08 2.38 1.60
C VAL A 32 6.51 3.64 0.85
N GLY A 33 5.58 4.24 0.12
CA GLY A 33 5.70 5.56 -0.48
C GLY A 33 4.91 6.58 0.35
N SER A 34 5.60 7.24 1.29
CA SER A 34 5.01 8.24 2.19
C SER A 34 4.83 9.61 1.51
N GLN A 35 3.74 10.30 1.85
CA GLN A 35 3.36 11.60 1.32
C GLN A 35 3.56 12.76 2.32
N ILE A 36 4.21 12.52 3.47
CA ILE A 36 4.41 13.55 4.51
C ILE A 36 4.97 14.87 3.93
N LYS A 37 5.98 14.78 3.05
CA LYS A 37 6.61 15.96 2.45
C LYS A 37 5.67 16.80 1.60
N ILE A 38 4.72 16.17 0.90
CA ILE A 38 3.80 16.88 0.01
C ILE A 38 2.63 17.52 0.79
N HIS A 39 2.27 16.96 1.95
CA HIS A 39 1.24 17.50 2.84
C HIS A 39 1.77 18.54 3.83
N ALA A 40 3.08 18.56 4.11
CA ALA A 40 3.70 19.46 5.09
C ALA A 40 3.35 20.96 4.93
N PRO A 41 3.28 21.55 3.71
CA PRO A 41 2.92 22.96 3.55
C PRO A 41 1.47 23.29 3.96
N TYR A 42 0.59 22.29 4.02
CA TYR A 42 -0.84 22.46 4.30
C TYR A 42 -1.19 22.24 5.77
N GLY A 43 -0.23 21.80 6.60
CA GLY A 43 -0.46 21.51 8.02
C GLY A 43 -1.35 20.30 8.30
N GLY A 44 -1.65 19.49 7.28
CA GLY A 44 -2.51 18.31 7.37
C GLY A 44 -2.67 17.63 6.02
N VAL A 45 -3.28 16.44 6.03
CA VAL A 45 -3.49 15.64 4.81
C VAL A 45 -4.55 16.31 3.94
N VAL A 46 -4.20 16.63 2.71
CA VAL A 46 -5.12 17.14 1.68
C VAL A 46 -5.68 15.95 0.89
N PRO A 47 -6.97 15.60 1.04
CA PRO A 47 -7.49 14.33 0.51
C PRO A 47 -7.29 14.12 -0.99
N GLU A 48 -7.54 15.14 -1.82
CA GLU A 48 -7.38 15.07 -3.27
C GLU A 48 -5.91 14.85 -3.67
N LEU A 49 -4.98 15.49 -2.96
CA LEU A 49 -3.55 15.32 -3.19
C LEU A 49 -3.09 13.92 -2.79
N ALA A 50 -3.70 13.38 -1.72
CA ALA A 50 -3.40 12.03 -1.27
C ALA A 50 -3.85 10.97 -2.29
N ALA A 51 -5.08 11.08 -2.79
CA ALA A 51 -5.61 10.18 -3.82
C ALA A 51 -4.76 10.20 -5.10
N ARG A 52 -4.38 11.39 -5.60
CA ARG A 52 -3.49 11.51 -6.78
C ARG A 52 -2.15 10.84 -6.55
N ARG A 53 -1.57 11.06 -5.37
CA ARG A 53 -0.26 10.50 -5.07
C ARG A 53 -0.30 8.98 -4.86
N HIS A 54 -1.40 8.42 -4.35
CA HIS A 54 -1.63 6.97 -4.39
C HIS A 54 -1.66 6.45 -5.82
N ALA A 55 -2.40 7.10 -6.73
CA ALA A 55 -2.52 6.63 -8.12
C ALA A 55 -1.16 6.61 -8.84
N GLU A 56 -0.29 7.59 -8.56
CA GLU A 56 1.07 7.65 -9.09
C GLU A 56 1.99 6.57 -8.50
N LEU A 57 1.83 6.25 -7.21
CA LEU A 57 2.74 5.37 -6.48
C LEU A 57 2.32 3.90 -6.45
N LEU A 58 1.05 3.58 -6.69
CA LEU A 58 0.49 2.25 -6.48
C LEU A 58 1.24 1.17 -7.28
N LEU A 59 1.35 1.35 -8.60
CA LEU A 59 2.07 0.40 -9.45
C LEU A 59 3.56 0.30 -9.12
N PRO A 60 4.30 1.41 -8.92
CA PRO A 60 5.68 1.35 -8.43
C PRO A 60 5.87 0.53 -7.14
N VAL A 61 5.05 0.78 -6.10
CA VAL A 61 5.21 0.07 -4.81
C VAL A 61 4.87 -1.40 -4.93
N ILE A 62 3.82 -1.76 -5.69
CA ILE A 62 3.46 -3.16 -5.96
C ILE A 62 4.59 -3.85 -6.73
N SER A 63 5.10 -3.22 -7.80
CA SER A 63 6.17 -3.80 -8.61
C SER A 63 7.44 -4.04 -7.80
N GLU A 64 7.82 -3.11 -6.91
CA GLU A 64 8.98 -3.27 -6.05
C GLU A 64 8.74 -4.37 -4.99
N ALA A 65 7.55 -4.45 -4.41
CA ALA A 65 7.19 -5.47 -3.43
C ALA A 65 7.28 -6.88 -4.06
N LEU A 66 6.65 -7.08 -5.21
CA LEU A 66 6.69 -8.35 -5.94
C LEU A 66 8.12 -8.74 -6.32
N LYS A 67 8.93 -7.78 -6.80
CA LYS A 67 10.33 -8.02 -7.16
C LYS A 67 11.17 -8.43 -5.95
N LYS A 68 10.99 -7.78 -4.79
CA LYS A 68 11.73 -8.15 -3.57
C LYS A 68 11.29 -9.48 -2.99
N ALA A 69 10.00 -9.80 -3.07
CA ALA A 69 9.47 -11.05 -2.54
C ALA A 69 9.89 -12.27 -3.39
N GLY A 70 9.96 -12.12 -4.72
CA GLY A 70 10.42 -13.18 -5.62
C GLY A 70 9.52 -14.42 -5.68
N VAL A 71 8.24 -14.27 -5.35
CA VAL A 71 7.25 -15.37 -5.29
C VAL A 71 6.01 -15.07 -6.13
N LYS A 72 5.26 -16.12 -6.48
CA LYS A 72 3.92 -15.99 -7.06
C LYS A 72 2.89 -15.71 -5.96
N ILE A 73 1.96 -14.80 -6.24
CA ILE A 73 0.89 -14.39 -5.32
C ILE A 73 -0.34 -15.28 -5.50
N ASP A 74 -0.96 -15.66 -4.37
CA ASP A 74 -2.19 -16.44 -4.33
C ASP A 74 -3.42 -15.55 -4.08
N VAL A 75 -3.26 -14.51 -3.26
CA VAL A 75 -4.36 -13.63 -2.81
C VAL A 75 -3.91 -12.17 -2.86
N VAL A 76 -4.83 -11.29 -3.27
CA VAL A 76 -4.68 -9.84 -3.11
C VAL A 76 -5.64 -9.36 -2.03
N ALA A 77 -5.13 -8.60 -1.07
CA ALA A 77 -5.88 -7.93 -0.04
C ALA A 77 -5.65 -6.42 -0.18
N ALA A 78 -6.72 -5.64 -0.05
CA ALA A 78 -6.66 -4.19 -0.09
C ALA A 78 -7.46 -3.63 1.09
N THR A 79 -7.04 -2.48 1.60
CA THR A 79 -7.74 -1.81 2.70
C THR A 79 -9.10 -1.31 2.23
N TYR A 80 -10.16 -1.90 2.81
CA TYR A 80 -11.54 -1.50 2.55
C TYR A 80 -11.93 -0.24 3.35
N GLY A 81 -11.40 -0.10 4.57
CA GLY A 81 -11.65 1.02 5.46
C GLY A 81 -11.45 0.67 6.94
N PRO A 82 -11.58 1.64 7.85
CA PRO A 82 -11.91 3.06 7.60
C PRO A 82 -10.76 3.84 6.92
N GLY A 83 -11.06 5.03 6.39
CA GLY A 83 -10.05 5.87 5.70
C GLY A 83 -10.66 7.03 4.90
N LEU A 84 -9.80 7.78 4.21
CA LEU A 84 -10.19 8.83 3.27
C LEU A 84 -10.84 8.17 2.05
N VAL A 85 -12.14 8.40 1.85
CA VAL A 85 -12.93 7.70 0.81
C VAL A 85 -12.28 7.75 -0.58
N ILE A 86 -11.78 8.90 -1.00
CA ILE A 86 -11.14 9.05 -2.32
C ILE A 86 -9.76 8.40 -2.41
N ALA A 87 -9.07 8.18 -1.29
CA ALA A 87 -7.80 7.46 -1.25
C ALA A 87 -8.03 5.93 -1.27
N LEU A 88 -9.05 5.46 -0.54
CA LEU A 88 -9.50 4.07 -0.52
C LEU A 88 -9.94 3.60 -1.92
N PHE A 89 -10.59 4.45 -2.71
CA PHE A 89 -11.01 4.11 -4.09
C PHE A 89 -9.86 3.80 -5.05
N VAL A 90 -8.63 4.19 -4.72
CA VAL A 90 -7.46 4.02 -5.60
C VAL A 90 -6.81 2.64 -5.41
N GLY A 91 -6.81 2.12 -4.18
CA GLY A 91 -6.20 0.84 -3.81
C GLY A 91 -7.11 -0.34 -4.11
#